data_AF-A0A6V7NH21-F1
#
_entry.id   AF-A0A6V7NH21-F1
#
_cell.length_a   1.000
_cell.length_b   1.000
_cell.length_c   1.000
_cell.angle_alpha   90.00
_cell.angle_beta   90.00
_cell.angle_gamma   90.00
#
_symmetry.space_group_name_H-M   'P 1'
#
loop_
_entity.id
_entity.type
_entity.pdbx_description
1 polymer ?
#
loop_
_entity_poly.entity_id
_entity_poly.type
_entity_poly.pdbx_seq_one_letter_code
_entity_poly.pdbx_strand_id
1 'polypeptide(L)'
;MPADLLALHKLGESEVVLGMDWLTKYFATINCKNRTVTFRELRQEDVVYRGCQSSLFAMTISSSRARQLISRGCIAYLASVVLRGVDDTPRIEDIPVVREFCDVFPAELPGMPPDKEIEFVVDLVSGITPISKAPYRMAPTELKELRAQLQDLLDKGFIRPSVSPSGAPVFTCSKHI
;
A
#
# COMPACT_ATOMS: atom_id res chain seq x y z
N MET A 1 26.37 20.15 10.66
CA MET A 1 26.06 18.96 9.85
C MET A 1 25.78 19.46 8.44
N PRO A 2 26.56 19.10 7.40
CA PRO A 2 26.26 19.51 6.04
C PRO A 2 25.11 18.62 5.55
N ALA A 3 24.03 19.23 5.08
CA ALA A 3 22.96 18.52 4.41
C ALA A 3 22.79 19.14 3.02
N ASP A 4 22.90 18.31 1.99
CA ASP A 4 22.68 18.67 0.60
C ASP A 4 21.19 18.95 0.34
N LEU A 5 20.93 19.90 -0.56
CA LEU A 5 19.62 20.52 -0.80
C LEU A 5 18.97 20.00 -2.09
N LEU A 6 17.67 19.71 -2.05
CA LEU A 6 16.84 19.47 -3.24
C LEU A 6 15.69 20.49 -3.32
N ALA A 7 15.68 21.27 -4.41
CA ALA A 7 14.64 22.24 -4.72
C ALA A 7 13.49 21.55 -5.48
N LEU A 8 12.32 21.45 -4.83
CA LEU A 8 11.10 21.01 -5.51
C LEU A 8 10.39 22.21 -6.13
N HIS A 9 10.51 22.33 -7.45
CA HIS A 9 9.77 23.32 -8.22
C HIS A 9 8.32 22.82 -8.37
N LYS A 10 7.35 23.57 -7.85
CA LYS A 10 5.89 23.32 -7.91
C LYS A 10 5.43 21.98 -7.32
N LEU A 11 5.23 21.93 -6.00
CA LEU A 11 4.15 21.12 -5.45
C LEU A 11 2.85 21.90 -5.63
N GLY A 12 2.09 21.61 -6.68
CA GLY A 12 0.64 21.84 -6.65
C GLY A 12 0.00 20.88 -5.63
N GLU A 13 -1.12 21.27 -5.03
CA GLU A 13 -2.14 20.47 -4.30
C GLU A 13 -1.74 19.14 -3.61
N SER A 14 -0.51 18.99 -3.13
CA SER A 14 -0.08 17.71 -2.55
C SER A 14 -0.16 17.78 -1.04
N GLU A 15 -1.05 16.98 -0.46
CA GLU A 15 -1.12 16.72 0.97
C GLU A 15 -0.01 15.73 1.38
N VAL A 16 0.76 16.07 2.41
CA VAL A 16 1.79 15.17 2.97
C VAL A 16 1.18 14.44 4.16
N VAL A 17 1.12 13.11 4.09
CA VAL A 17 0.68 12.25 5.19
C VAL A 17 1.90 11.77 5.96
N LEU A 18 1.97 12.08 7.25
CA LEU A 18 3.04 11.62 8.15
C LEU A 18 2.55 10.38 8.92
N GLY A 19 3.35 9.31 8.89
CA GLY A 19 3.06 8.05 9.59
C GLY A 19 3.14 8.18 11.11
N MET A 20 2.45 7.27 11.82
CA MET A 20 2.40 7.23 13.30
C MET A 20 3.76 6.90 13.94
N ASP A 21 4.55 6.08 13.26
CA ASP A 21 5.94 5.77 13.60
C ASP A 21 6.82 7.03 13.61
N TRP A 22 6.69 7.87 12.57
CA TRP A 22 7.39 9.14 12.47
C TRP A 22 6.96 10.11 13.58
N LEU A 23 5.64 10.23 13.82
CA LEU A 23 5.11 11.07 14.90
C LEU A 23 5.60 10.62 16.29
N THR A 24 5.68 9.30 16.52
CA THR A 24 6.13 8.73 17.79
C THR A 24 7.62 9.01 18.02
N LYS A 25 8.44 8.87 16.98
CA LYS A 25 9.89 9.15 17.04
C LYS A 25 10.21 10.57 17.50
N TYR A 26 9.39 11.55 17.10
CA TYR A 26 9.57 12.96 17.45
C TYR A 26 8.60 13.44 18.53
N PHE A 27 8.03 12.51 19.32
CA PHE A 27 7.11 12.80 20.43
C PHE A 27 6.02 13.81 20.06
N ALA A 28 5.45 13.65 18.86
CA ALA A 28 4.53 14.60 18.30
C ALA A 28 3.23 14.67 19.12
N THR A 29 2.85 15.87 19.54
CA THR A 29 1.58 16.14 20.22
C THR A 29 0.65 16.88 19.29
N ILE A 30 -0.46 16.24 18.90
CA ILE A 30 -1.47 16.84 18.02
C ILE A 30 -2.56 17.48 18.88
N ASN A 31 -2.69 18.81 18.78
CA ASN A 31 -3.78 19.56 19.38
C ASN A 31 -4.76 19.99 18.28
N CYS A 32 -5.79 19.18 18.07
CA CYS A 32 -6.81 19.43 17.05
C CYS A 32 -7.58 20.74 17.29
N LYS A 33 -7.82 21.11 18.56
CA LYS A 33 -8.55 22.32 18.94
C LYS A 33 -7.83 23.58 18.45
N ASN A 34 -6.52 23.63 18.67
CA ASN A 34 -5.68 24.76 18.27
C ASN A 34 -5.04 24.57 16.88
N ARG A 35 -5.29 23.41 16.25
CA ARG A 35 -4.68 22.96 15.00
C ARG A 35 -3.16 23.05 15.04
N THR A 36 -2.55 22.65 16.13
CA THR A 36 -1.09 22.65 16.27
C THR A 36 -0.56 21.23 16.38
N VAL A 37 0.60 21.00 15.79
CA VAL A 37 1.39 19.79 16.01
C VAL A 37 2.72 20.22 16.62
N THR A 38 3.00 19.76 17.82
CA THR A 38 4.26 20.06 18.52
C THR A 38 5.17 18.85 18.43
N PHE A 39 6.38 19.04 17.92
CA PHE A 39 7.43 18.02 17.89
C PHE A 39 8.44 18.32 18.98
N ARG A 40 8.86 17.28 19.71
CA ARG A 40 9.79 17.40 20.82
C ARG A 40 10.93 16.42 20.60
N GLU A 41 12.11 16.94 20.33
CA GLU A 41 13.34 16.14 20.22
C GLU A 41 14.16 16.27 21.50
N LEU A 42 14.66 15.16 22.02
CA LEU A 42 15.48 15.15 23.23
C LEU A 42 16.72 16.02 22.99
N ARG A 43 16.80 17.18 23.68
CA ARG A 43 17.87 18.21 23.64
C ARG A 43 17.70 19.36 22.63
N GLN A 44 16.54 19.51 21.98
CA GLN A 44 16.20 20.71 21.20
C GLN A 44 14.96 21.42 21.77
N GLU A 45 14.75 22.66 21.34
CA GLU A 45 13.51 23.37 21.61
C GLU A 45 12.32 22.72 20.88
N ASP A 46 11.14 22.79 21.50
CA ASP A 46 9.91 22.28 20.92
C ASP A 46 9.59 23.01 19.61
N VAL A 47 9.42 22.25 18.52
CA VAL A 47 9.00 22.79 17.22
C VAL A 47 7.48 22.73 17.14
N VAL A 48 6.82 23.90 17.15
CA VAL A 48 5.35 23.99 17.07
C VAL A 48 4.93 24.36 15.65
N TYR A 49 4.38 23.39 14.93
CA TYR A 49 3.66 23.65 13.69
C TYR A 49 2.21 24.05 13.99
N ARG A 50 1.70 25.08 13.31
CA ARG A 50 0.29 25.48 13.39
C ARG A 50 -0.33 25.38 12.00
N GLY A 51 -1.33 24.52 11.86
CA GLY A 51 -2.13 24.38 10.66
C GLY A 51 -2.74 25.73 10.27
N CYS A 52 -2.37 26.21 9.09
CA CYS A 52 -2.83 27.48 8.56
C CYS A 52 -4.19 27.27 7.87
N GLN A 53 -5.25 27.94 8.33
CA GLN A 53 -6.59 27.78 7.73
C GLN A 53 -6.92 28.79 6.63
N SER A 54 -5.97 29.63 6.20
CA SER A 54 -6.22 30.59 5.14
C SER A 54 -4.93 30.95 4.41
N SER A 55 -5.01 30.99 3.08
CA SER A 55 -3.96 31.30 2.10
C SER A 55 -3.39 32.74 2.18
N LEU A 56 -3.31 33.33 3.38
CA LEU A 56 -2.78 34.68 3.61
C LEU A 56 -1.37 34.69 4.23
N PHE A 57 -0.93 33.59 4.87
CA PHE A 57 0.40 33.53 5.51
C PHE A 57 1.45 32.74 4.72
N ALA A 58 1.05 31.88 3.79
CA ALA A 58 1.94 31.39 2.74
C ALA A 58 1.92 32.39 1.57
N MET A 59 2.29 33.65 1.84
CA MET A 59 2.57 34.57 0.74
C MET A 59 3.81 34.06 0.03
N THR A 60 3.63 33.49 -1.16
CA THR A 60 4.73 33.25 -2.07
C THR A 60 5.34 34.60 -2.41
N ILE A 61 6.48 34.91 -1.80
CA ILE A 61 7.24 36.12 -2.09
C ILE A 61 8.16 35.86 -3.29
N SER A 62 8.40 36.91 -4.09
CA SER A 62 9.38 36.82 -5.17
C SER A 62 10.80 36.57 -4.61
N SER A 63 11.67 35.99 -5.44
CA SER A 63 13.07 35.79 -5.07
C SER A 63 13.81 37.10 -4.72
N SER A 64 13.41 38.22 -5.34
CA SER A 64 13.92 39.55 -5.01
C SER A 64 13.51 40.01 -3.61
N ARG A 65 12.25 39.78 -3.24
CA ARG A 65 11.72 40.15 -1.92
C ARG A 65 12.26 39.24 -0.81
N ALA A 66 12.44 37.96 -1.10
CA ALA A 66 13.14 37.04 -0.20
C ALA A 66 14.58 37.50 0.06
N ARG A 67 15.34 37.83 -0.99
CA ARG A 67 16.70 38.37 -0.86
C ARG A 67 16.75 39.66 -0.04
N GLN A 68 15.80 40.56 -0.26
CA GLN A 68 15.70 41.81 0.50
C GLN A 68 15.43 41.59 2.00
N LEU A 69 14.60 40.61 2.34
CA LEU A 69 14.32 40.27 3.74
C LEU A 69 15.53 39.63 4.41
N ILE A 70 16.23 38.74 3.71
CA ILE A 70 17.48 38.14 4.19
C ILE A 70 18.55 39.22 4.39
N SER A 71 18.69 40.17 3.45
CA SER A 71 19.65 41.28 3.60
C SER A 71 19.30 42.25 4.73
N ARG A 72 18.05 42.24 5.20
CA ARG A 72 17.58 43.01 6.36
C ARG A 72 17.73 42.25 7.68
N GLY A 73 18.36 41.07 7.66
CA GLY A 73 18.65 40.27 8.86
C GLY A 73 17.58 39.24 9.22
N CYS A 74 16.60 38.97 8.35
CA CYS A 74 15.65 37.89 8.60
C CYS A 74 16.34 36.52 8.47
N ILE A 75 16.04 35.61 9.41
CA ILE A 75 16.51 34.23 9.38
C ILE A 75 15.70 33.45 8.35
N ALA A 76 16.39 32.76 7.43
CA ALA A 76 15.77 31.91 6.44
C ALA A 76 16.14 30.44 6.71
N TYR A 77 15.16 29.56 6.58
CA TYR A 77 15.33 28.11 6.66
C TYR A 77 14.99 27.50 5.30
N LEU A 78 15.72 26.47 4.93
CA LEU A 78 15.51 25.72 3.70
C LEU A 78 15.22 24.26 4.07
N ALA A 79 14.08 23.75 3.63
CA ALA A 79 13.70 22.35 3.80
C ALA A 79 13.62 21.69 2.42
N SER A 80 14.24 20.51 2.28
CA SER A 80 14.19 19.72 1.06
C SER A 80 13.60 18.35 1.32
N VAL A 81 12.73 17.89 0.42
CA VAL A 81 12.17 16.54 0.44
C VAL A 81 12.86 15.75 -0.66
N VAL A 82 13.52 14.65 -0.29
CA VAL A 82 14.19 13.74 -1.23
C VAL A 82 13.30 12.53 -1.43
N LEU A 83 12.74 12.39 -2.62
CA LEU A 83 12.12 11.15 -3.06
C LEU A 83 13.25 10.20 -3.46
N ARG A 84 13.48 9.16 -2.65
CA ARG A 84 14.34 8.05 -3.06
C ARG A 84 13.68 7.34 -4.25
N GLY A 85 14.48 7.03 -5.26
CA GLY A 85 14.00 6.40 -6.50
C GLY A 85 13.31 5.06 -6.23
N VAL A 86 12.57 4.55 -7.21
CA VAL A 86 11.81 3.29 -7.11
C VAL A 86 12.71 2.10 -6.73
N ASP A 87 14.01 2.16 -7.04
CA ASP A 87 15.02 1.14 -6.68
C ASP A 87 15.40 1.15 -5.18
N ASP A 88 15.03 2.19 -4.44
CA ASP A 88 15.22 2.34 -2.99
C ASP A 88 13.91 2.09 -2.23
N THR A 89 12.84 1.64 -2.90
CA THR A 89 11.70 1.09 -2.17
C THR A 89 12.19 -0.18 -1.49
N PRO A 90 12.12 -0.28 -0.14
CA PRO A 90 12.47 -1.50 0.55
C PRO A 90 11.63 -2.60 -0.09
N ARG A 91 12.31 -3.64 -0.59
CA ARG A 91 11.58 -4.77 -1.15
C ARG A 91 10.69 -5.33 -0.03
N ILE A 92 9.65 -6.07 -0.38
CA ILE A 92 8.78 -6.62 0.67
C ILE A 92 9.60 -7.51 1.64
N GLU A 93 10.67 -8.10 1.13
CA GLU A 93 11.66 -8.88 1.88
C GLU A 93 12.59 -8.03 2.76
N ASP A 94 12.56 -6.70 2.70
CA ASP A 94 13.30 -5.82 3.61
C ASP A 94 12.47 -5.45 4.85
N ILE A 95 11.16 -5.72 4.83
CA ILE A 95 10.27 -5.49 5.96
C ILE A 95 10.59 -6.51 7.06
N PRO A 96 10.95 -6.09 8.30
CA PRO A 96 11.39 -7.00 9.36
C PRO A 96 10.42 -8.16 9.63
N VAL A 97 9.11 -7.89 9.65
CA VAL A 97 8.10 -8.94 9.86
C VAL A 97 8.02 -9.91 8.67
N VAL A 98 8.16 -9.45 7.43
CA VAL A 98 8.12 -10.34 6.26
C VAL A 98 9.36 -11.24 6.24
N ARG A 99 10.52 -10.71 6.66
CA ARG A 99 11.77 -11.49 6.80
C ARG A 99 11.68 -12.62 7.81
N GLU A 100 10.96 -12.39 8.90
CA GLU A 100 10.74 -13.42 9.93
C GLU A 100 9.80 -14.54 9.43
N PHE A 101 8.95 -14.25 8.44
CA PHE A 101 7.93 -15.16 7.91
C PHE A 101 8.02 -15.32 6.38
N CYS A 102 9.25 -15.40 5.82
CA CYS A 102 9.46 -15.54 4.38
C CYS A 102 8.76 -16.78 3.79
N ASP A 103 8.58 -17.83 4.58
CA ASP A 103 7.89 -19.06 4.23
C ASP A 103 6.36 -18.88 4.10
N VAL A 104 5.79 -17.86 4.74
CA VAL A 104 4.36 -17.52 4.68
C VAL A 104 4.02 -16.68 3.44
N PHE A 105 5.00 -15.95 2.89
CA PHE A 105 4.82 -15.07 1.72
C PHE A 105 5.66 -15.49 0.51
N PRO A 106 5.55 -16.75 0.02
CA PRO A 106 6.26 -17.15 -1.17
C PRO A 106 5.66 -16.50 -2.41
N ALA A 107 6.49 -16.24 -3.43
CA ALA A 107 6.05 -15.68 -4.71
C ALA A 107 5.00 -16.57 -5.41
N GLU A 108 5.08 -17.89 -5.17
CA GLU A 108 4.09 -18.87 -5.61
C GLU A 108 3.72 -19.80 -4.44
N LEU A 109 2.45 -20.16 -4.35
CA LEU A 109 1.96 -21.05 -3.29
C LEU A 109 2.55 -22.47 -3.47
N PRO A 110 3.08 -23.12 -2.41
CA PRO A 110 3.77 -24.41 -2.50
C PRO A 110 2.86 -25.62 -2.76
N GLY A 111 1.58 -25.40 -3.02
CA GLY A 111 0.55 -26.42 -3.21
C GLY A 111 -0.49 -26.41 -2.10
N MET A 112 -1.29 -27.47 -2.02
CA MET A 112 -2.31 -27.61 -0.98
C MET A 112 -1.67 -27.65 0.42
N PRO A 113 -2.29 -26.98 1.42
CA PRO A 113 -1.85 -27.11 2.79
C PRO A 113 -1.95 -28.58 3.24
N PRO A 114 -1.16 -29.00 4.24
CA PRO A 114 -1.29 -30.32 4.85
C PRO A 114 -2.72 -30.57 5.32
N ASP A 115 -3.11 -31.85 5.37
CA ASP A 115 -4.41 -32.26 5.90
C ASP A 115 -4.59 -31.65 7.30
N LYS A 116 -5.67 -30.88 7.46
CA LYS A 116 -6.03 -30.26 8.72
C LYS A 116 -6.85 -31.26 9.54
N GLU A 117 -6.67 -31.25 10.85
CA GLU A 117 -7.51 -32.03 11.78
C GLU A 117 -9.00 -31.63 11.74
N ILE A 118 -9.29 -30.43 11.24
CA ILE A 118 -10.64 -29.89 11.11
C ILE A 118 -11.06 -29.97 9.64
N GLU A 119 -12.10 -30.76 9.38
CA GLU A 119 -12.75 -30.81 8.07
C GLU A 119 -13.70 -29.62 7.90
N PHE A 120 -13.61 -28.95 6.75
CA PHE A 120 -14.60 -27.93 6.37
C PHE A 120 -15.80 -28.63 5.73
N VAL A 121 -16.89 -28.74 6.48
CA VAL A 121 -18.16 -29.28 5.97
C VAL A 121 -19.02 -28.13 5.44
N VAL A 122 -19.50 -28.26 4.21
CA VAL A 122 -20.51 -27.37 3.64
C VAL A 122 -21.88 -28.02 3.87
N ASP A 123 -22.59 -27.56 4.90
CA ASP A 123 -23.92 -28.07 5.21
C ASP A 123 -24.93 -27.67 4.13
N LEU A 124 -25.64 -28.65 3.59
CA LEU A 124 -26.74 -28.42 2.66
C LEU A 124 -28.04 -28.24 3.44
N VAL A 125 -28.84 -27.24 3.03
CA VAL A 125 -30.21 -27.11 3.55
C VAL A 125 -31.01 -28.34 3.11
N SER A 126 -31.76 -28.92 4.05
CA SER A 126 -32.58 -30.10 3.79
C SER A 126 -33.54 -29.89 2.61
N GLY A 127 -33.60 -30.87 1.70
CA GLY A 127 -34.45 -30.85 0.51
C GLY A 127 -33.82 -30.24 -0.74
N ILE A 128 -32.57 -29.77 -0.69
CA ILE A 128 -31.85 -29.31 -1.89
C ILE A 128 -31.35 -30.50 -2.71
N THR A 129 -31.71 -30.54 -3.99
CA THR A 129 -31.14 -31.48 -4.95
C THR A 129 -29.88 -30.90 -5.61
N PRO A 130 -28.91 -31.75 -6.02
CA PRO A 130 -27.73 -31.30 -6.76
C PRO A 130 -28.10 -30.50 -8.01
N ILE A 131 -27.43 -29.36 -8.21
CA ILE A 131 -27.62 -28.50 -9.38
C ILE A 131 -26.46 -28.72 -10.34
N SER A 132 -26.78 -29.12 -11.57
CA SER A 132 -25.81 -29.21 -12.66
C SER A 132 -26.23 -28.27 -13.80
N LYS A 133 -25.40 -27.27 -14.07
CA LYS A 133 -25.60 -26.32 -15.17
C LYS A 133 -24.55 -26.53 -16.24
N ALA A 134 -24.97 -26.47 -17.51
CA ALA A 134 -24.06 -26.56 -18.64
C ALA A 134 -23.04 -25.39 -18.64
N PRO A 135 -21.79 -25.61 -19.06
CA PRO A 135 -20.81 -24.55 -19.23
C PRO A 135 -21.29 -23.48 -20.23
N TYR A 136 -20.86 -22.24 -20.03
CA TYR A 136 -21.11 -21.17 -21.01
C TYR A 136 -20.32 -21.40 -22.30
N ARG A 137 -20.85 -20.87 -23.40
CA ARG A 137 -20.11 -20.84 -24.67
C ARG A 137 -18.96 -19.85 -24.53
N MET A 138 -17.75 -20.32 -24.87
CA MET A 138 -16.52 -19.54 -24.81
C MET A 138 -15.85 -19.53 -26.18
N ALA A 139 -15.14 -18.46 -26.49
CA ALA A 139 -14.32 -18.37 -27.70
C ALA A 139 -13.14 -19.36 -27.63
N PRO A 140 -12.55 -19.78 -28.77
CA PRO A 140 -11.39 -20.68 -28.78
C PRO A 140 -10.19 -20.18 -27.96
N THR A 141 -10.00 -18.86 -27.90
CA THR A 141 -8.94 -18.20 -27.11
C THR A 141 -9.19 -18.32 -25.61
N GLU A 142 -10.42 -18.09 -25.16
CA GLU A 142 -10.83 -18.23 -23.75
C GLU A 142 -10.73 -19.69 -23.30
N LEU A 143 -11.14 -20.65 -24.14
CA LEU A 143 -11.00 -22.09 -23.85
C LEU A 143 -9.54 -22.52 -23.71
N LYS A 144 -8.63 -21.95 -24.52
CA LYS A 144 -7.19 -22.23 -24.43
C LYS A 144 -6.64 -21.73 -23.10
N GLU A 145 -7.02 -20.51 -22.70
CA GLU A 145 -6.60 -19.92 -21.42
C GLU A 145 -7.16 -20.70 -20.22
N LEU A 146 -8.45 -21.04 -20.26
CA LEU A 146 -9.08 -21.84 -19.21
C LEU A 146 -8.39 -23.20 -19.03
N ARG A 147 -8.03 -23.87 -20.14
CA ARG A 147 -7.28 -25.14 -20.07
C ARG A 147 -5.90 -24.97 -19.46
N ALA A 148 -5.18 -23.89 -19.79
CA ALA A 148 -3.87 -23.62 -19.20
C ALA A 148 -3.96 -23.40 -17.69
N GLN A 149 -4.97 -22.63 -17.23
CA GLN A 149 -5.19 -22.39 -15.81
C GLN A 149 -5.62 -23.68 -15.07
N LEU A 150 -6.50 -24.48 -15.65
CA LEU A 150 -6.89 -25.77 -15.06
C LEU A 150 -5.71 -26.73 -14.95
N GLN A 151 -4.82 -26.76 -15.95
CA GLN A 151 -3.62 -27.58 -15.90
C GLN A 151 -2.66 -27.12 -14.79
N ASP A 152 -2.42 -25.81 -14.68
CA ASP A 152 -1.60 -25.25 -13.59
C ASP A 152 -2.17 -25.60 -12.20
N LEU A 153 -3.49 -25.51 -12.03
CA LEU A 153 -4.15 -25.89 -10.77
C LEU A 153 -4.08 -27.40 -10.48
N LEU A 154 -4.12 -28.25 -11.52
CA LEU A 154 -3.94 -29.70 -11.39
C LEU A 154 -2.50 -30.05 -11.02
N ASP A 155 -1.53 -29.44 -11.68
CA ASP A 155 -0.10 -29.66 -11.45
C ASP A 155 0.31 -29.21 -10.04
N LYS A 156 -0.30 -28.15 -9.53
CA LYS A 156 -0.15 -27.67 -8.14
C LYS A 156 -0.94 -28.47 -7.10
N GLY A 157 -1.79 -29.40 -7.54
CA GLY A 157 -2.62 -30.24 -6.67
C GLY A 157 -3.77 -29.51 -5.97
N PHE A 158 -4.13 -28.30 -6.40
CA PHE A 158 -5.24 -27.53 -5.81
C PHE A 158 -6.61 -28.09 -6.19
N ILE A 159 -6.70 -28.74 -7.34
CA ILE A 159 -7.93 -29.39 -7.82
C ILE A 159 -7.64 -30.82 -8.26
N ARG A 160 -8.69 -31.62 -8.38
CA ARG A 160 -8.64 -32.97 -8.95
C ARG A 160 -9.89 -33.24 -9.79
N PRO A 161 -9.82 -34.13 -10.80
CA PRO A 161 -11.00 -34.60 -11.49
C PRO A 161 -12.03 -35.19 -10.51
N SER A 162 -13.31 -34.94 -10.76
CA SER A 162 -14.40 -35.47 -9.93
C SER A 162 -15.61 -35.86 -10.78
N VAL A 163 -16.44 -36.74 -10.23
CA VAL A 163 -17.72 -37.18 -10.82
C VAL A 163 -18.89 -36.67 -9.97
N SER A 164 -18.90 -35.35 -9.72
CA SER A 164 -19.91 -34.71 -8.88
C SER A 164 -21.28 -34.63 -9.58
N PRO A 165 -22.39 -34.92 -8.87
CA PRO A 165 -23.74 -34.67 -9.40
C PRO A 165 -24.04 -33.16 -9.52
N SER A 166 -23.29 -32.31 -8.82
CA SER A 166 -23.36 -30.86 -8.89
C SER A 166 -22.28 -30.29 -9.83
N GLY A 167 -22.65 -29.31 -10.64
CA GLY A 167 -21.75 -28.64 -11.58
C GLY A 167 -22.14 -27.17 -11.78
N ALA A 168 -21.17 -26.27 -11.64
CA ALA A 168 -21.33 -24.85 -11.86
C ALA A 168 -20.58 -24.40 -13.13
N PRO A 169 -21.11 -23.43 -13.90
CA PRO A 169 -20.43 -22.93 -15.07
C PRO A 169 -19.23 -22.06 -14.67
N VAL A 170 -18.18 -22.10 -15.48
CA VAL A 170 -16.97 -21.28 -15.32
C VAL A 170 -17.05 -20.07 -16.25
N PHE A 171 -16.50 -18.95 -15.82
CA PHE A 171 -16.31 -17.75 -16.63
C PHE A 171 -14.86 -17.25 -16.48
N THR A 172 -14.30 -16.68 -17.54
CA THR A 172 -12.95 -16.11 -17.55
C THR A 172 -13.01 -14.61 -17.27
N CYS A 173 -12.08 -14.10 -16.45
CA CYS A 173 -11.93 -12.67 -16.19
C CYS A 173 -10.54 -12.21 -16.61
N SER A 174 -10.47 -11.10 -17.33
CA SER A 174 -9.20 -10.42 -17.62
C SER A 174 -8.65 -9.80 -16.35
N LYS A 175 -7.36 -10.01 -16.09
CA LYS A 175 -6.65 -9.29 -15.03
C LYS A 175 -6.29 -7.90 -15.57
N HIS A 176 -6.73 -6.85 -14.87
CA HIS A 176 -6.11 -5.53 -15.01
C HIS A 176 -4.91 -5.50 -14.06
N ILE A 177 -3.72 -5.40 -14.65
CA ILE A 177 -2.44 -5.18 -13.95
C ILE A 177 -2.06 -3.73 -14.16
#